data_AF-A0A7X5U7U9-F1
#
_entry.id   AF-A0A7X5U7U9-F1
#
_cell.length_a   1.000
_cell.length_b   1.000
_cell.length_c   1.000
_cell.angle_alpha   90.00
_cell.angle_beta   90.00
_cell.angle_gamma   90.00
#
_symmetry.space_group_name_H-M   'P 1'
#
loop_
_entity.id
_entity.type
_entity.pdbx_description
1 polymer ?
#
loop_
_entity_poly.entity_id
_entity_poly.type
_entity_poly.pdbx_seq_one_letter_code
_entity_poly.pdbx_strand_id
1 'polypeptide(L)'
;MTEQSTLDSSQASPAKRGIGLIPAALIAPLAVPAAFLVVLLISAASNGNFGAWHGVDTLLLVITIPTYACMIVFGLPLAFFLRSCGMLNAILFCLGGSVVGGIASAVIMSTLFGAWQQSQAVYLEGGIGALLGLVVAVAFCLLARVPVFDGKRAGSEP
;
A
#
# COMPACT_ATOMS: atom_id res chain seq x y z
N MET A 1 -57.17 -3.58 -21.39
CA MET A 1 -56.26 -4.74 -21.30
C MET A 1 -54.86 -4.19 -21.45
N THR A 2 -54.21 -3.91 -20.33
CA THR A 2 -52.93 -3.19 -20.26
C THR A 2 -52.15 -3.82 -19.12
N GLU A 3 -51.56 -4.99 -19.38
CA GLU A 3 -50.63 -5.66 -18.49
C GLU A 3 -49.34 -5.89 -19.26
N GLN A 4 -48.32 -5.06 -18.99
CA GLN A 4 -46.90 -5.39 -19.18
C GLN A 4 -46.05 -4.21 -18.70
N SER A 5 -46.02 -4.02 -17.38
CA SER A 5 -45.05 -3.14 -16.71
C SER A 5 -44.76 -3.76 -15.37
N THR A 6 -43.74 -4.63 -15.28
CA THR A 6 -43.03 -5.03 -14.04
C THR A 6 -42.07 -6.20 -14.30
N LEU A 7 -41.13 -6.10 -15.24
CA LEU A 7 -40.05 -7.10 -15.33
C LEU A 7 -38.76 -6.47 -15.85
N ASP A 8 -38.23 -5.46 -15.15
CA ASP A 8 -36.90 -4.94 -15.50
C ASP A 8 -36.13 -4.31 -14.32
N SER A 9 -36.23 -4.90 -13.13
CA SER A 9 -35.58 -4.34 -11.92
C SER A 9 -34.81 -5.35 -11.08
N SER A 10 -34.37 -6.48 -11.64
CA SER A 10 -33.65 -7.49 -10.86
C SER A 10 -32.45 -8.12 -11.58
N GLN A 11 -31.58 -7.30 -12.16
CA GLN A 11 -30.18 -7.68 -12.38
C GLN A 11 -29.23 -6.58 -11.90
N ALA A 12 -29.33 -6.24 -10.62
CA ALA A 12 -28.20 -5.66 -9.91
C ALA A 12 -27.13 -6.76 -9.77
N SER A 13 -26.23 -6.82 -10.75
CA SER A 13 -24.98 -7.58 -10.68
C SER A 13 -24.37 -7.36 -9.28
N PRO A 14 -23.96 -8.42 -8.55
CA PRO A 14 -23.31 -8.26 -7.27
C PRO A 14 -21.97 -7.58 -7.52
N ALA A 15 -21.99 -6.24 -7.52
CA ALA A 15 -20.80 -5.41 -7.54
C ALA A 15 -20.01 -5.83 -6.30
N LYS A 16 -19.05 -6.72 -6.55
CA LYS A 16 -18.23 -7.46 -5.60
C LYS A 16 -17.59 -6.40 -4.68
N ARG A 17 -18.24 -6.19 -3.52
CA ARG A 17 -17.93 -5.09 -2.60
C ARG A 17 -16.49 -5.29 -2.14
N GLY A 18 -15.63 -4.30 -2.37
CA GLY A 18 -14.27 -4.32 -1.84
C GLY A 18 -14.29 -4.42 -0.32
N ILE A 19 -13.16 -4.83 0.25
CA ILE A 19 -12.97 -4.75 1.69
C ILE A 19 -12.98 -3.25 2.03
N GLY A 20 -13.71 -2.83 3.08
CA GLY A 20 -13.78 -1.41 3.45
C GLY A 20 -12.39 -0.80 3.66
N LEU A 21 -12.27 0.53 3.57
CA LEU A 21 -10.97 1.23 3.68
C LEU A 21 -10.20 0.87 4.96
N ILE A 22 -10.91 0.78 6.09
CA ILE A 22 -10.29 0.46 7.39
C ILE A 22 -9.69 -0.96 7.39
N PRO A 23 -10.44 -2.03 7.08
CA PRO A 23 -9.86 -3.37 7.02
C PRO A 23 -8.80 -3.51 5.93
N ALA A 24 -8.92 -2.80 4.80
CA ALA A 24 -7.85 -2.75 3.80
C ALA A 24 -6.56 -2.11 4.36
N ALA A 25 -6.67 -1.05 5.16
CA ALA A 25 -5.51 -0.40 5.79
C ALA A 25 -4.84 -1.26 6.87
N LEU A 26 -5.59 -2.16 7.51
CA LEU A 26 -5.04 -3.09 8.49
C LEU A 26 -4.33 -4.29 7.84
N ILE A 27 -4.72 -4.67 6.62
CA ILE A 27 -4.16 -5.84 5.93
C ILE A 27 -3.00 -5.44 5.01
N ALA A 28 -3.11 -4.30 4.31
CA ALA A 28 -2.13 -3.86 3.32
C ALA A 28 -0.67 -3.80 3.83
N PRO A 29 -0.38 -3.36 5.07
CA PRO A 29 0.98 -3.37 5.62
C PRO A 29 1.64 -4.75 5.64
N LEU A 30 0.86 -5.85 5.71
CA LEU A 30 1.38 -7.22 5.69
C LEU A 30 1.97 -7.62 4.33
N ALA A 31 1.66 -6.87 3.26
CA ALA A 31 2.25 -7.11 1.95
C ALA A 31 3.77 -6.93 1.96
N VAL A 32 4.31 -6.04 2.81
CA VAL A 32 5.74 -5.81 2.94
C VAL A 32 6.49 -7.00 3.54
N PRO A 33 6.17 -7.49 4.75
CA PRO A 33 6.84 -8.66 5.31
C PRO A 33 6.63 -9.91 4.43
N ALA A 34 5.46 -10.05 3.78
CA ALA A 34 5.23 -11.12 2.83
C ALA A 34 6.15 -11.03 1.60
N ALA A 35 6.28 -9.84 0.99
CA ALA A 35 7.21 -9.63 -0.12
C ALA A 35 8.67 -9.90 0.29
N PHE A 36 9.05 -9.47 1.49
CA PHE A 36 10.40 -9.70 2.03
C PHE A 36 10.69 -11.18 2.24
N LEU A 37 9.73 -11.95 2.78
CA LEU A 37 9.83 -13.40 2.92
C LEU A 37 9.98 -14.10 1.57
N VAL A 38 9.23 -13.68 0.55
CA VAL A 38 9.36 -14.23 -0.80
C VAL A 38 10.75 -13.98 -1.37
N VAL A 39 11.28 -12.77 -1.23
CA VAL A 39 12.64 -12.43 -1.68
C VAL A 39 13.69 -13.26 -0.94
N LEU A 40 13.54 -13.43 0.38
CA LEU A 40 14.44 -14.27 1.18
C LEU A 40 14.38 -15.74 0.75
N LEU A 41 13.18 -16.29 0.49
CA LEU A 41 13.01 -17.66 0.01
C LEU A 41 13.67 -17.87 -1.36
N ILE A 42 13.50 -16.93 -2.28
CA ILE A 42 14.13 -16.98 -3.61
C ILE A 42 15.66 -16.93 -3.46
N SER A 43 16.18 -16.04 -2.62
CA SER A 43 17.63 -15.90 -2.38
C SER A 43 18.23 -17.14 -1.70
N ALA A 44 17.51 -17.74 -0.75
CA ALA A 44 17.93 -18.97 -0.10
C ALA A 44 17.94 -20.15 -1.09
N ALA A 45 16.93 -20.23 -1.96
CA ALA A 45 16.86 -21.25 -3.00
C ALA A 45 17.99 -21.10 -4.05
N SER A 46 18.34 -19.86 -4.43
CA SER A 46 19.41 -19.62 -5.40
C SER A 46 20.82 -19.85 -4.83
N ASN A 47 21.04 -19.54 -3.56
CA ASN A 47 22.37 -19.62 -2.93
C ASN A 47 22.59 -20.88 -2.08
N GLY A 48 21.57 -21.75 -1.95
CA GLY A 48 21.63 -22.98 -1.15
C GLY A 48 21.86 -22.76 0.36
N ASN A 49 21.77 -21.51 0.84
CA ASN A 49 22.22 -21.13 2.17
C ASN A 49 21.03 -20.86 3.10
N PHE A 50 20.44 -21.94 3.62
CA PHE A 50 19.36 -21.89 4.62
C PHE A 50 19.82 -21.43 6.02
N GLY A 51 21.11 -21.12 6.21
CA GLY A 51 21.64 -20.63 7.49
C GLY A 51 21.21 -19.21 7.85
N ALA A 52 20.76 -18.41 6.89
CA ALA A 52 20.38 -17.00 7.07
C ALA A 52 19.01 -16.79 7.74
N TRP A 53 18.35 -17.85 8.23
CA TRP A 53 17.05 -17.75 8.90
C TRP A 53 17.14 -17.21 10.33
N HIS A 54 18.34 -17.20 10.93
CA HIS A 54 18.54 -16.56 12.24
C HIS A 54 18.39 -15.04 12.13
N GLY A 55 17.39 -14.49 12.82
CA GLY A 55 17.11 -13.05 12.88
C GLY A 55 16.02 -12.55 11.94
N VAL A 56 15.39 -13.43 11.16
CA VAL A 56 14.25 -13.08 10.29
C VAL A 56 13.08 -12.56 11.12
N ASP A 57 12.83 -13.15 12.30
CA ASP A 57 11.73 -12.75 13.19
C ASP A 57 11.89 -11.29 13.67
N THR A 58 13.10 -10.94 14.12
CA THR A 58 13.45 -9.58 14.56
C THR A 58 13.36 -8.60 13.40
N LEU A 59 13.85 -8.99 12.22
CA LEU A 59 13.83 -8.14 11.02
C LEU A 59 12.39 -7.91 10.53
N LEU A 60 11.55 -8.94 10.53
CA LEU A 60 10.12 -8.83 10.24
C LEU A 60 9.42 -7.90 11.23
N LEU A 61 9.75 -7.98 12.52
CA LEU A 61 9.15 -7.15 13.55
C LEU A 61 9.57 -5.67 13.38
N VAL A 62 10.85 -5.42 13.10
CA VAL A 62 11.41 -4.07 12.84
C VAL A 62 10.83 -3.45 11.58
N ILE A 63 10.44 -4.23 10.56
CA ILE A 63 9.81 -3.70 9.35
C ILE A 63 8.30 -3.54 9.53
N THR A 64 7.65 -4.48 10.21
CA THR A 64 6.19 -4.52 10.29
C THR A 64 5.64 -3.37 11.13
N ILE A 65 6.21 -3.11 12.31
CA ILE A 65 5.69 -2.08 13.23
C ILE A 65 5.72 -0.68 12.58
N PRO A 66 6.86 -0.21 12.02
CA PRO A 66 6.90 1.08 11.35
C PRO A 66 6.00 1.15 10.12
N THR A 67 5.86 0.06 9.37
CA THR A 67 4.95 0.02 8.20
C THR A 67 3.50 0.23 8.62
N TYR A 68 3.06 -0.42 9.71
CA TYR A 68 1.75 -0.20 10.31
C TYR A 68 1.57 1.23 10.82
N ALA A 69 2.58 1.75 11.54
CA ALA A 69 2.55 3.13 12.03
C ALA A 69 2.42 4.12 10.87
N CYS A 70 3.18 3.94 9.79
CA CYS A 70 3.10 4.79 8.60
C CYS A 70 1.73 4.72 7.93
N MET A 71 1.15 3.53 7.82
CA MET A 71 -0.18 3.36 7.24
C MET A 71 -1.26 4.03 8.08
N ILE A 72 -1.19 3.95 9.41
CA ILE A 72 -2.17 4.57 10.31
C ILE A 72 -2.01 6.09 10.36
N VAL A 73 -0.77 6.59 10.44
CA VAL A 73 -0.48 8.02 10.63
C VAL A 73 -0.58 8.81 9.32
N PHE A 74 -0.17 8.23 8.19
CA PHE A 74 -0.12 8.93 6.91
C PHE A 74 -1.06 8.31 5.87
N GLY A 75 -1.02 7.00 5.69
CA GLY A 75 -1.77 6.31 4.64
C GLY A 75 -3.29 6.46 4.79
N LEU A 76 -3.82 6.22 5.99
CA LEU A 76 -5.24 6.25 6.27
C LEU A 76 -5.80 7.69 6.21
N PRO A 77 -5.19 8.71 6.83
CA PRO A 77 -5.59 10.11 6.63
C PRO A 77 -5.54 10.54 5.16
N LEU A 78 -4.49 10.16 4.42
CA LEU A 78 -4.39 10.45 2.98
C LEU A 78 -5.53 9.81 2.19
N ALA A 79 -5.88 8.55 2.47
CA ALA A 79 -6.99 7.87 1.82
C ALA A 79 -8.34 8.55 2.13
N PHE A 80 -8.59 8.94 3.38
CA PHE A 80 -9.80 9.66 3.76
C PHE A 80 -9.87 11.05 3.14
N PHE A 81 -8.75 11.77 3.11
CA PHE A 81 -8.64 13.08 2.49
C PHE A 81 -8.95 13.00 0.99
N LEU A 82 -8.28 12.12 0.25
CA LEU A 82 -8.54 11.91 -1.18
C LEU A 82 -10.00 11.49 -1.45
N ARG A 83 -10.57 10.67 -0.56
CA ARG A 83 -11.99 10.30 -0.64
C ARG A 83 -12.93 11.48 -0.40
N SER A 84 -12.63 12.35 0.57
CA SER A 84 -13.45 13.55 0.84
C SER A 84 -13.44 14.54 -0.32
N CYS A 85 -12.32 14.66 -1.03
CA CYS A 85 -12.22 15.44 -2.27
C CYS A 85 -12.86 14.72 -3.48
N GLY A 86 -13.23 13.44 -3.32
CA GLY A 86 -13.62 12.51 -4.37
C GLY A 86 -12.58 12.38 -5.49
N MET A 87 -11.31 12.49 -5.13
CA MET A 87 -10.13 12.29 -5.99
C MET A 87 -9.40 11.00 -5.60
N LEU A 88 -10.10 10.04 -5.00
CA LEU A 88 -9.51 8.78 -4.55
C LEU A 88 -9.17 7.90 -5.76
N ASN A 89 -7.96 8.11 -6.29
CA ASN A 89 -7.39 7.36 -7.38
C ASN A 89 -6.20 6.54 -6.88
N ALA A 90 -6.08 5.30 -7.36
CA ALA A 90 -4.98 4.41 -7.06
C ALA A 90 -3.62 5.04 -7.41
N ILE A 91 -3.52 5.78 -8.51
CA ILE A 91 -2.27 6.43 -8.94
C ILE A 91 -1.82 7.48 -7.92
N LEU A 92 -2.73 8.37 -7.50
CA LEU A 92 -2.45 9.41 -6.51
C LEU A 92 -2.07 8.81 -5.15
N PHE A 93 -2.78 7.75 -4.74
CA PHE A 93 -2.48 7.06 -3.50
C PHE A 93 -1.12 6.34 -3.55
N CYS A 94 -0.79 5.68 -4.66
CA CYS A 94 0.50 5.01 -4.87
C CYS A 94 1.67 6.00 -4.90
N LEU A 95 1.50 7.17 -5.54
CA LEU A 95 2.51 8.24 -5.51
C LEU A 95 2.72 8.75 -4.08
N GLY A 96 1.64 9.03 -3.35
CA GLY A 96 1.71 9.43 -1.95
C GLY A 96 2.38 8.38 -1.07
N GLY A 97 2.01 7.11 -1.24
CA GLY A 97 2.60 5.98 -0.51
C GLY A 97 4.09 5.80 -0.79
N SER A 98 4.52 5.98 -2.04
CA SER A 98 5.93 5.93 -2.42
C SER A 98 6.74 7.06 -1.75
N VAL A 99 6.23 8.30 -1.77
CA VAL A 99 6.88 9.44 -1.11
C VAL A 99 6.95 9.24 0.41
N VAL A 100 5.84 8.85 1.04
CA VAL A 100 5.78 8.59 2.48
C VAL A 100 6.72 7.45 2.86
N GLY A 101 6.77 6.37 2.09
CA GLY A 101 7.68 5.24 2.33
C GLY A 101 9.15 5.64 2.23
N GLY A 102 9.51 6.45 1.24
CA GLY A 102 10.88 6.97 1.08
C GLY A 102 11.31 7.85 2.26
N ILE A 103 10.43 8.78 2.67
CA ILE A 103 10.68 9.66 3.83
C ILE A 103 10.78 8.84 5.12
N ALA A 104 9.82 7.93 5.36
CA ALA A 104 9.79 7.11 6.56
C ALA A 104 11.07 6.25 6.68
N SER A 105 11.51 5.64 5.59
CA SER A 105 12.76 4.86 5.54
C SER A 105 13.96 5.74 5.89
N ALA A 106 14.10 6.92 5.27
CA ALA A 106 15.19 7.83 5.55
C ALA A 106 15.23 8.28 7.03
N VAL A 107 14.06 8.53 7.63
CA VAL A 107 13.95 8.89 9.06
C VAL A 107 14.33 7.71 9.96
N ILE A 108 13.84 6.50 9.67
CA ILE A 108 14.18 5.30 10.46
C ILE A 108 15.68 5.00 10.38
N MET A 109 16.28 5.07 9.19
CA MET A 109 17.71 4.76 9.04
C MET A 109 18.60 5.84 9.66
N SER A 110 18.24 7.12 9.52
CA SER A 110 18.99 8.21 10.17
C SER A 110 18.94 8.12 11.70
N THR A 111 17.85 7.61 12.27
CA THR A 111 17.72 7.40 13.72
C THR A 111 18.44 6.14 14.21
N LEU A 112 18.45 5.06 13.43
CA LEU A 112 19.11 3.79 13.80
C LEU A 112 20.63 3.82 13.61
N PHE A 113 21.14 4.40 12.51
CA PHE A 113 22.56 4.36 12.14
C PHE A 113 23.30 5.68 12.40
N GLY A 114 22.59 6.72 12.83
CA GLY A 114 23.15 8.03 13.11
C GLY A 114 23.44 8.86 11.85
N ALA A 115 23.44 10.19 12.00
CA ALA A 115 23.49 11.12 10.87
C ALA A 115 24.84 11.17 10.11
N TRP A 116 25.86 10.43 10.54
CA TRP A 116 27.25 10.66 10.16
C TRP A 116 27.82 9.66 9.12
N GLN A 117 27.11 8.59 8.76
CA GLN A 117 27.54 7.62 7.73
C GLN A 117 26.85 7.80 6.35
N GLN A 118 26.31 8.99 6.07
CA GLN A 118 25.08 9.13 5.27
C GLN A 118 25.16 9.51 3.76
N SER A 119 26.31 9.66 3.09
CA SER A 119 26.24 10.26 1.74
C SER A 119 25.76 9.32 0.62
N GLN A 120 26.08 8.02 0.65
CA GLN A 120 25.67 7.07 -0.41
C GLN A 120 24.56 6.10 0.01
N ALA A 121 24.53 5.67 1.27
CA ALA A 121 23.50 4.73 1.76
C ALA A 121 22.09 5.33 1.74
N VAL A 122 21.95 6.63 2.01
CA VAL A 122 20.65 7.30 2.17
C VAL A 122 19.82 7.31 0.89
N TYR A 123 20.44 7.49 -0.28
CA TYR A 123 19.70 7.46 -1.56
C TYR A 123 19.19 6.06 -1.90
N LEU A 124 20.01 5.04 -1.64
CA LEU A 124 19.66 3.65 -1.91
C LEU A 124 18.57 3.17 -0.93
N GLU A 125 18.70 3.53 0.35
CA GLU A 125 17.74 3.21 1.41
C GLU A 125 16.41 3.97 1.27
N GLY A 126 16.46 5.22 0.83
CA GLY A 126 15.27 6.00 0.48
C GLY A 126 14.52 5.40 -0.72
N GLY A 127 15.25 4.93 -1.73
CA GLY A 127 14.69 4.21 -2.88
C GLY A 127 14.01 2.90 -2.49
N ILE A 128 14.64 2.11 -1.62
CA ILE A 128 14.03 0.89 -1.06
C ILE A 128 12.76 1.24 -0.27
N GLY A 129 12.82 2.27 0.58
CA GLY A 129 11.65 2.78 1.31
C GLY A 129 10.49 3.17 0.41
N ALA A 130 10.78 3.86 -0.70
CA ALA A 130 9.78 4.26 -1.67
C ALA A 130 9.13 3.07 -2.38
N LEU A 131 9.92 2.05 -2.74
CA LEU A 131 9.41 0.80 -3.30
C LEU A 131 8.51 0.05 -2.31
N LEU A 132 8.91 -0.03 -1.04
CA LEU A 132 8.09 -0.67 -0.01
C LEU A 132 6.78 0.10 0.23
N GLY A 133 6.83 1.43 0.30
CA GLY A 133 5.65 2.28 0.38
C GLY A 133 4.70 2.10 -0.81
N LEU A 134 5.26 1.95 -2.01
CA LEU A 134 4.49 1.62 -3.21
C LEU A 134 3.81 0.26 -3.11
N VAL A 135 4.50 -0.78 -2.64
CA VAL A 135 3.92 -2.13 -2.46
C VAL A 135 2.72 -2.08 -1.50
N VAL A 136 2.84 -1.38 -0.36
CA VAL A 136 1.72 -1.19 0.58
C VAL A 136 0.56 -0.46 -0.09
N ALA A 137 0.85 0.62 -0.81
CA ALA A 137 -0.19 1.41 -1.46
C ALA A 137 -0.93 0.63 -2.56
N VAL A 138 -0.20 -0.17 -3.35
CA VAL A 138 -0.79 -1.07 -4.35
C VAL A 138 -1.66 -2.12 -3.68
N ALA A 139 -1.16 -2.79 -2.62
CA ALA A 139 -1.93 -3.78 -1.88
C ALA A 139 -3.22 -3.17 -1.30
N PHE A 140 -3.12 -1.98 -0.71
CA PHE A 140 -4.28 -1.24 -0.23
C PHE A 140 -5.29 -0.94 -1.34
N CYS A 141 -4.84 -0.38 -2.46
CA CYS A 141 -5.70 -0.05 -3.60
C CYS A 141 -6.41 -1.29 -4.15
N LEU A 142 -5.73 -2.44 -4.21
CA LEU A 142 -6.32 -3.71 -4.65
C LEU A 142 -7.37 -4.23 -3.66
N LEU A 143 -7.09 -4.18 -2.36
CA LEU A 143 -8.01 -4.64 -1.31
C LEU A 143 -9.24 -3.75 -1.18
N ALA A 144 -9.04 -2.43 -1.22
CA ALA A 144 -10.08 -1.41 -1.15
C ALA A 144 -10.80 -1.18 -2.50
N ARG A 145 -10.31 -1.78 -3.59
CA ARG A 145 -10.79 -1.60 -4.97
C ARG A 145 -10.86 -0.14 -5.39
N VAL A 146 -9.79 0.60 -5.11
CA VAL A 146 -9.66 2.00 -5.52
C VAL A 146 -9.56 2.08 -7.05
N PRO A 147 -10.35 2.94 -7.73
CA PRO A 147 -10.29 3.07 -9.18
C PRO A 147 -8.93 3.64 -9.64
N VAL A 148 -8.42 3.14 -10.77
CA VAL A 148 -7.16 3.62 -11.40
C VAL A 148 -7.39 4.85 -12.27
N PHE A 149 -8.59 4.99 -12.83
CA PHE A 149 -9.00 6.14 -13.63
C PHE A 149 -10.38 6.60 -13.18
N ASP A 150 -10.45 7.82 -12.66
CA ASP A 150 -11.70 8.49 -12.35
C ASP A 150 -12.18 9.23 -13.62
N GLY A 151 -12.61 8.46 -14.63
CA GLY A 151 -13.05 8.99 -15.92
C GLY A 151 -14.37 9.77 -15.89
N LYS A 152 -14.93 10.04 -14.71
CA LYS A 152 -16.29 10.63 -14.57
C LYS A 152 -16.33 12.11 -14.16
N ARG A 153 -15.20 12.81 -14.05
CA ARG A 153 -15.16 14.26 -13.75
C ARG A 153 -14.88 15.16 -14.96
N ALA A 154 -15.18 14.72 -16.17
CA ALA A 154 -15.09 15.55 -17.38
C ALA A 154 -16.45 15.81 -18.05
N GLY A 155 -17.57 15.62 -17.35
CA GLY A 155 -18.90 15.69 -17.98
C GLY A 155 -20.07 16.00 -17.05
N SER A 156 -19.92 16.91 -16.09
CA SER A 156 -21.09 17.55 -15.49
C SER A 156 -20.80 19.01 -15.19
N GLU A 157 -21.17 19.79 -16.20
CA GLU A 157 -21.49 21.23 -16.30
C GLU A 157 -22.11 21.87 -15.04
N PRO A 158 -22.15 23.21 -14.98
CA PRO A 158 -23.08 24.00 -15.80
C PRO A 158 -22.47 24.68 -17.02
#